data_AF-A0AA88XCT5-F1
#
_entry.id   AF-A0AA88XCT5-F1
#
_cell.length_a   1.000
_cell.length_b   1.000
_cell.length_c   1.000
_cell.angle_alpha   90.00
_cell.angle_beta   90.00
_cell.angle_gamma   90.00
#
_symmetry.space_group_name_H-M   'P 1'
#
loop_
_entity.id
_entity.type
_entity.pdbx_description
1 polymer ?
#
loop_
_entity_poly.entity_id
_entity_poly.type
_entity_poly.pdbx_seq_one_letter_code
_entity_poly.pdbx_strand_id
1 'polypeptide(L)'
;MGKDGTGQGWAGPARMYTSSTAPVCMRGWTGVDGILGFVPSLSKLRKSTGDDWIDRVSHLYSVILLVIFAIVVSTGQFVGDPIQCWCPAEFTDAYEAYTNSICWISNTYYIPMEDTIPSDIQARQDREITYYQWVPIILLFQAFLFKVPNVVWKLLHGGAGVDLSKVVKLAEETQCSSPEDRETAVNHLAIYLDKWLSTNQEYKHNFMVRARRNVNKICLNCLCDKRQGTYLIGLFLIVKILYLVNVVSQFFILNAFMATEYNLYGFEYLEMMASGRPMRESPRFPRVTLCDFQIRQLQNLQRWTVQCVLPVNLFNEKIFIFLWFWLVLVGFLAGFGLLKWLFYQIYRNNKVQYIKKMLKSNPEIRDNFSKTDKALCREFAENYLRNDGVFLLYMIAKNATDLVVTDLVYEMWNIFKKKVKHPRGENNFPNNANNIDDMEPMSVGEKEPLNYSH
;
A
#
# COMPACT_ATOMS: atom_id res chain seq x y z
N MET A 1 83.87 -38.29 15.17
CA MET A 1 82.42 -38.53 15.30
C MET A 1 81.72 -37.72 14.21
N GLY A 2 80.66 -38.28 13.60
CA GLY A 2 80.10 -38.01 12.25
C GLY A 2 79.94 -36.53 11.83
N LYS A 3 80.19 -36.20 10.55
CA LYS A 3 79.34 -36.34 9.34
C LYS A 3 78.16 -35.36 9.25
N ASP A 4 78.32 -34.43 8.31
CA ASP A 4 77.44 -34.01 7.21
C ASP A 4 75.96 -33.64 7.40
N GLY A 5 75.62 -32.49 6.79
CA GLY A 5 74.32 -32.14 6.20
C GLY A 5 73.37 -31.37 7.12
N THR A 6 72.49 -30.47 6.68
CA THR A 6 72.04 -30.01 5.35
C THR A 6 71.01 -28.90 5.61
N GLY A 7 70.89 -27.92 4.70
CA GLY A 7 69.64 -27.24 4.32
C GLY A 7 68.82 -26.49 5.39
N GLN A 8 68.96 -25.16 5.43
CA GLN A 8 67.92 -24.27 5.97
C GLN A 8 66.86 -24.00 4.89
N GLY A 9 65.75 -24.73 4.98
CA GLY A 9 64.52 -24.44 4.28
C GLY A 9 63.73 -23.33 4.98
N TRP A 10 63.25 -22.38 4.19
CA TRP A 10 62.33 -21.33 4.61
C TRP A 10 60.93 -21.92 4.84
N ALA A 11 60.56 -22.11 6.10
CA ALA A 11 59.18 -22.40 6.51
C ALA A 11 58.47 -21.08 6.83
N GLY A 12 57.62 -20.61 5.91
CA GLY A 12 56.68 -19.53 6.17
C GLY A 12 55.55 -19.96 7.11
N PRO A 13 54.95 -19.04 7.89
CA PRO A 13 53.94 -19.40 8.87
C PRO A 13 52.61 -19.76 8.20
N ALA A 14 52.03 -20.87 8.64
CA ALA A 14 50.68 -21.32 8.31
C ALA A 14 49.66 -20.23 8.63
N ARG A 15 48.95 -19.75 7.61
CA ARG A 15 47.80 -18.85 7.78
C ARG A 15 46.53 -19.70 7.80
N MET A 16 45.99 -19.84 9.01
CA MET A 16 44.71 -20.43 9.36
C MET A 16 43.60 -19.93 8.41
N TYR A 17 42.91 -20.85 7.74
CA TYR A 17 41.64 -20.57 7.07
C TYR A 17 40.59 -20.29 8.16
N THR A 18 40.26 -19.02 8.37
CA THR A 18 39.10 -18.64 9.17
C THR A 18 37.84 -18.80 8.32
N SER A 19 36.91 -19.53 8.89
CA SER A 19 35.58 -19.87 8.41
C SER A 19 34.83 -18.70 7.76
N SER A 20 34.25 -19.02 6.61
CA SER A 20 33.02 -18.45 6.02
C SER A 20 32.11 -17.80 7.06
N THR A 21 32.17 -16.47 7.17
CA THR A 21 31.07 -15.69 7.70
C THR A 21 30.07 -15.47 6.57
N ALA A 22 28.92 -16.15 6.67
CA ALA A 22 27.77 -15.89 5.82
C ALA A 22 27.41 -14.39 5.87
N PRO A 23 26.98 -13.78 4.76
CA PRO A 23 26.57 -12.38 4.77
C PRO A 23 25.33 -12.22 5.66
N VAL A 24 25.52 -11.60 6.82
CA VAL A 24 24.43 -11.17 7.70
C VAL A 24 23.62 -10.13 6.95
N CYS A 25 22.40 -10.51 6.57
CA CYS A 25 21.43 -9.64 5.94
C CYS A 25 21.06 -8.52 6.95
N MET A 26 21.64 -7.32 6.77
CA MET A 26 21.25 -6.14 7.55
C MET A 26 19.79 -5.81 7.26
N ARG A 27 18.89 -6.23 8.15
CA ARG A 27 17.54 -5.66 8.24
C ARG A 27 17.69 -4.17 8.56
N GLY A 28 17.21 -3.30 7.69
CA GLY A 28 17.06 -1.87 8.00
C GLY A 28 16.08 -1.70 9.16
N TRP A 29 16.61 -1.50 10.36
CA TRP A 29 15.85 -1.15 11.56
C TRP A 29 15.46 0.33 11.50
N THR A 30 14.18 0.63 11.26
CA THR A 30 13.60 1.95 11.57
C THR A 30 12.87 1.81 12.90
N GLY A 31 13.37 2.48 13.95
CA GLY A 31 12.96 2.31 15.36
C GLY A 31 11.54 2.75 15.71
N VAL A 32 10.54 1.99 15.27
CA VAL A 32 9.12 2.17 15.65
C VAL A 32 8.43 0.86 16.06
N ASP A 33 9.14 -0.27 16.00
CA ASP A 33 8.57 -1.60 16.24
C ASP A 33 8.29 -1.90 17.72
N GLY A 34 8.78 -1.07 18.65
CA GLY A 34 8.63 -1.28 20.11
C GLY A 34 7.26 -0.94 20.70
N ILE A 35 6.48 -0.06 20.08
CA ILE A 35 5.18 0.40 20.63
C ILE A 35 3.98 -0.31 19.98
N LEU A 36 4.21 -1.03 18.87
CA LEU A 36 3.15 -1.60 18.02
C LEU A 36 3.15 -3.14 17.97
N GLY A 37 3.84 -3.79 18.91
CA GLY A 37 4.04 -5.25 18.96
C GLY A 37 2.79 -6.10 19.22
N PHE A 38 1.61 -5.50 19.44
CA PHE A 38 0.38 -6.22 19.76
C PHE A 38 -0.40 -6.75 18.54
N VAL A 39 0.04 -6.45 17.31
CA VAL A 39 -0.66 -6.91 16.09
C VAL A 39 0.30 -7.68 15.17
N PRO A 40 0.42 -9.03 15.31
CA PRO A 40 1.25 -9.87 14.43
C PRO A 40 0.86 -9.81 12.94
N SER A 41 -0.29 -9.22 12.62
CA SER A 41 -0.76 -8.96 11.25
C SER A 41 -0.07 -7.74 10.60
N LEU A 42 0.45 -6.79 11.37
CA LEU A 42 0.92 -5.50 10.84
C LEU A 42 2.24 -5.60 10.05
N SER A 43 3.14 -6.49 10.45
CA SER A 43 4.39 -6.77 9.72
C SER A 43 4.13 -7.43 8.36
N LYS A 44 3.12 -8.32 8.28
CA LYS A 44 2.61 -8.88 7.03
C LYS A 44 1.90 -7.84 6.17
N LEU A 45 1.21 -6.86 6.77
CA LEU A 45 0.63 -5.71 6.06
C LEU A 45 1.69 -4.73 5.52
N ARG A 46 2.80 -4.52 6.23
CA ARG A 46 3.91 -3.63 5.83
C ARG A 46 4.73 -4.17 4.67
N LYS A 47 4.81 -5.50 4.52
CA LYS A 47 5.55 -6.21 3.47
C LYS A 47 4.66 -6.59 2.28
N SER A 48 3.73 -5.71 1.92
CA SER A 48 2.91 -5.88 0.72
C SER A 48 3.75 -5.61 -0.53
N THR A 49 3.94 -6.66 -1.31
CA THR A 49 4.78 -6.69 -2.50
C THR A 49 4.26 -5.77 -3.59
N GLY A 50 5.07 -4.79 -4.00
CA GLY A 50 4.73 -3.86 -5.07
C GLY A 50 4.09 -2.53 -4.65
N ASP A 51 4.05 -2.21 -3.35
CA ASP A 51 3.51 -0.94 -2.87
C ASP A 51 4.62 0.11 -2.70
N ASP A 52 4.43 1.33 -3.23
CA ASP A 52 5.29 2.46 -2.92
C ASP A 52 5.13 2.89 -1.47
N TRP A 53 6.17 3.50 -0.88
CA TRP A 53 6.06 4.08 0.46
C TRP A 53 4.92 5.11 0.57
N ILE A 54 4.68 5.88 -0.50
CA ILE A 54 3.56 6.82 -0.63
C ILE A 54 2.21 6.10 -0.54
N ASP A 55 2.08 4.95 -1.21
CA ASP A 55 0.82 4.19 -1.18
C ASP A 55 0.55 3.65 0.20
N ARG A 56 1.59 3.22 0.93
CA ARG A 56 1.49 2.75 2.32
C ARG A 56 0.98 3.85 3.26
N VAL A 57 1.36 5.11 3.03
CA VAL A 57 0.76 6.25 3.77
C VAL A 57 -0.75 6.28 3.60
N SER A 58 -1.24 6.02 2.39
CA SER A 58 -2.68 6.01 2.09
C SER A 58 -3.40 4.77 2.66
N HIS A 59 -3.05 3.55 2.23
CA HIS A 59 -3.86 2.35 2.54
C HIS A 59 -3.46 1.61 3.83
N LEU A 60 -2.35 1.97 4.48
CA LEU A 60 -1.88 1.33 5.70
C LEU A 60 -1.90 2.33 6.87
N TYR A 61 -1.11 3.40 6.79
CA TYR A 61 -0.97 4.33 7.90
C TYR A 61 -2.26 5.12 8.15
N SER A 62 -2.96 5.58 7.10
CA SER A 62 -4.25 6.27 7.28
C SER A 62 -5.32 5.33 7.84
N VAL A 63 -5.34 4.05 7.44
CA VAL A 63 -6.28 3.05 7.98
C VAL A 63 -6.01 2.82 9.46
N ILE A 64 -4.76 2.61 9.86
CA ILE A 64 -4.38 2.41 11.27
C ILE A 64 -4.78 3.63 12.10
N LEU A 65 -4.45 4.82 11.62
CA LEU A 65 -4.77 6.09 12.27
C LEU A 65 -6.27 6.28 12.47
N LEU A 66 -7.09 6.03 11.43
CA LEU A 66 -8.55 6.13 11.52
C LEU A 66 -9.15 5.09 12.47
N VAL A 67 -8.63 3.85 12.47
CA VAL A 67 -9.06 2.81 13.41
C VAL A 67 -8.71 3.18 14.84
N ILE A 68 -7.51 3.73 15.09
CA ILE A 68 -7.12 4.24 16.41
C ILE A 68 -8.07 5.34 16.86
N PHE A 69 -8.39 6.31 15.99
CA PHE A 69 -9.34 7.37 16.33
C PHE A 69 -10.75 6.84 16.58
N ALA A 70 -11.22 5.87 15.80
CA ALA A 70 -12.51 5.21 16.06
C ALA A 70 -12.53 4.55 17.45
N ILE A 71 -11.45 3.87 17.84
CA ILE A 71 -11.33 3.27 19.18
C ILE A 71 -11.30 4.35 20.26
N VAL A 72 -10.50 5.41 20.10
CA VAL A 72 -10.39 6.49 21.09
C VAL A 72 -11.74 7.18 21.33
N VAL A 73 -12.46 7.52 20.25
CA VAL A 73 -13.80 8.14 20.37
C VAL A 73 -14.78 7.17 21.03
N SER A 74 -14.75 5.88 20.65
CA SER A 74 -15.63 4.86 21.25
C SER A 74 -15.35 4.71 22.75
N THR A 75 -14.08 4.65 23.17
CA THR A 75 -13.72 4.59 24.59
C THR A 75 -14.27 5.80 25.36
N GLY A 76 -14.19 7.00 24.79
CA GLY A 76 -14.78 8.20 25.37
C GLY A 76 -16.32 8.17 25.47
N GLN A 77 -16.99 7.33 24.68
CA GLN A 77 -18.44 7.13 24.73
C GLN A 77 -18.87 6.02 25.70
N PHE A 78 -18.01 5.05 26.00
CA PHE A 78 -18.36 3.86 26.79
C PHE A 78 -17.72 3.81 28.19
N VAL A 79 -16.61 4.50 28.43
CA VAL A 79 -15.84 4.41 29.70
C VAL A 79 -16.13 5.58 30.65
N GLY A 80 -16.93 6.57 30.25
CA GLY A 80 -17.41 7.67 31.10
C GLY A 80 -18.80 8.13 30.70
N ASP A 81 -19.32 9.15 31.38
CA ASP A 81 -20.61 9.75 31.05
C ASP A 81 -20.48 10.57 29.75
N PRO A 82 -21.11 10.15 28.64
CA PRO A 82 -20.95 10.82 27.35
C PRO A 82 -21.61 12.22 27.33
N ILE A 83 -22.58 12.42 28.23
CA ILE A 83 -23.32 13.66 28.42
C ILE A 83 -23.68 13.83 29.90
N GLN A 84 -23.61 15.06 30.40
CA GLN A 84 -24.05 15.41 31.74
C GLN A 84 -24.96 16.64 31.67
N CYS A 85 -26.21 16.51 32.13
CA CYS A 85 -27.23 17.54 32.03
C CYS A 85 -27.48 18.24 33.37
N TRP A 86 -27.61 19.56 33.31
CA TRP A 86 -28.02 20.41 34.42
C TRP A 86 -29.53 20.23 34.68
N CYS A 87 -29.85 19.36 35.63
CA CYS A 87 -31.23 19.05 36.01
C CYS A 87 -31.75 20.00 37.12
N PRO A 88 -33.06 20.27 37.18
CA PRO A 88 -33.67 21.01 38.28
C PRO A 88 -33.45 20.31 39.63
N ALA A 89 -33.39 21.08 40.72
CA ALA A 89 -33.16 20.54 42.08
C ALA A 89 -34.25 19.58 42.60
N GLU A 90 -35.42 19.57 41.96
CA GLU A 90 -36.52 18.65 42.26
C GLU A 90 -36.30 17.23 41.73
N PHE A 91 -35.36 17.06 40.78
CA PHE A 91 -35.10 15.76 40.18
C PHE A 91 -34.32 14.88 41.14
N THR A 92 -34.83 13.67 41.38
CA THR A 92 -34.09 12.61 42.09
C THR A 92 -32.96 12.08 41.22
N ASP A 93 -31.96 11.42 41.82
CA ASP A 93 -30.85 10.79 41.09
C ASP A 93 -31.32 9.86 39.96
N ALA A 94 -32.45 9.17 40.14
CA ALA A 94 -33.04 8.32 39.10
C ALA A 94 -33.57 9.14 37.90
N TYR A 95 -34.12 10.33 38.15
CA TYR A 95 -34.59 11.23 37.10
C TYR A 95 -33.43 11.93 36.38
N GLU A 96 -32.35 12.24 37.08
CA GLU A 96 -31.11 12.74 36.45
C GLU A 96 -30.52 11.68 35.51
N ALA A 97 -30.40 10.42 35.98
CA ALA A 97 -29.91 9.31 35.15
C ALA A 97 -30.78 9.07 33.91
N TYR A 98 -32.11 9.16 34.05
CA TYR A 98 -33.04 9.10 32.92
C TYR A 98 -32.85 10.27 31.96
N THR A 99 -32.71 11.49 32.48
CA THR A 99 -32.50 12.71 31.70
C THR A 99 -31.20 12.64 30.89
N ASN A 100 -30.10 12.21 31.52
CA ASN A 100 -28.83 12.00 30.83
C ASN A 100 -28.97 10.95 29.71
N SER A 101 -29.68 9.84 29.98
CA SER A 101 -29.88 8.78 28.99
C SER A 101 -30.74 9.21 27.81
N ILE A 102 -31.88 9.87 28.07
CA ILE A 102 -32.77 10.33 27.00
C ILE A 102 -32.14 11.45 26.18
N CYS A 103 -31.38 12.34 26.81
CA CYS A 103 -30.65 13.40 26.10
C CYS A 103 -29.45 12.89 25.32
N TRP A 104 -28.87 11.75 25.70
CA TRP A 104 -27.83 11.11 24.89
C TRP A 104 -28.39 10.45 23.64
N ILE A 105 -29.53 9.78 23.76
CA ILE A 105 -30.18 9.06 22.66
C ILE A 105 -30.89 10.04 21.71
N SER A 106 -31.54 11.07 22.28
CA SER A 106 -32.18 12.13 21.51
C SER A 106 -31.14 13.10 20.97
N ASN A 107 -31.47 13.77 19.87
CA ASN A 107 -30.60 14.81 19.34
C ASN A 107 -30.59 16.02 20.28
N THR A 108 -29.43 16.66 20.39
CA THR A 108 -29.25 17.93 21.10
C THR A 108 -29.05 19.05 20.10
N TYR A 109 -29.29 20.31 20.47
CA TYR A 109 -29.11 21.45 19.57
C TYR A 109 -28.28 22.54 20.25
N TYR A 110 -27.60 23.37 19.46
CA TYR A 110 -26.76 24.46 19.96
C TYR A 110 -27.38 25.83 19.70
N ILE A 111 -27.37 26.68 20.72
CA ILE A 111 -27.74 28.10 20.64
C ILE A 111 -26.68 28.86 21.44
N PRO A 112 -26.11 29.95 20.90
CA PRO A 112 -25.22 30.83 21.65
C PRO A 112 -25.88 31.31 22.95
N MET A 113 -25.10 31.51 24.01
CA MET A 113 -25.64 31.91 25.32
C MET A 113 -26.28 33.30 25.30
N GLU A 114 -25.89 34.15 24.36
CA GLU A 114 -26.43 35.49 24.16
C GLU A 114 -27.81 35.49 23.48
N ASP A 115 -28.18 34.40 22.81
CA ASP A 115 -29.41 34.28 22.03
C ASP A 115 -30.54 33.66 22.86
N THR A 116 -31.77 34.14 22.68
CA THR A 116 -32.96 33.54 23.33
C THR A 116 -33.34 32.24 22.64
N ILE A 117 -33.77 31.24 23.42
CA ILE A 117 -34.29 29.97 22.90
C ILE A 117 -35.58 30.24 22.09
N PRO A 118 -35.63 29.90 20.79
CA PRO A 118 -36.82 30.06 19.96
C PRO A 118 -38.01 29.27 20.53
N SER A 119 -39.20 29.89 20.50
CA SER A 119 -40.45 29.21 20.84
C SER A 119 -40.90 28.23 19.75
N ASP A 120 -40.50 28.48 18.50
CA ASP A 120 -40.75 27.59 17.38
C ASP A 120 -39.91 26.30 17.48
N ILE A 121 -40.60 25.17 17.35
CA ILE A 121 -40.01 23.83 17.48
C ILE A 121 -39.18 23.49 16.25
N GLN A 122 -39.62 23.92 15.06
CA GLN A 122 -38.91 23.65 13.81
C GLN A 122 -37.53 24.32 13.83
N ALA A 123 -37.46 25.58 14.25
CA ALA A 123 -36.20 26.29 14.41
C ALA A 123 -35.20 25.62 15.38
N ARG A 124 -35.69 24.85 16.37
CA ARG A 124 -34.83 24.06 17.27
C ARG A 124 -34.34 22.78 16.59
N GLN A 125 -35.22 22.09 15.86
CA GLN A 125 -34.92 20.87 15.12
C GLN A 125 -33.89 21.10 14.01
N ASP A 126 -33.97 22.23 13.31
CA ASP A 126 -33.03 22.58 12.24
C ASP A 126 -31.60 22.82 12.75
N ARG A 127 -31.42 23.03 14.07
CA ARG A 127 -30.12 23.23 14.74
C ARG A 127 -29.65 21.99 15.49
N GLU A 128 -30.31 20.85 15.29
CA GLU A 128 -29.93 19.59 15.93
C GLU A 128 -28.59 19.07 15.43
N ILE A 129 -27.83 18.53 16.38
CA ILE A 129 -26.50 17.99 16.20
C ILE A 129 -26.63 16.48 16.31
N THR A 130 -26.47 15.79 15.20
CA THR A 130 -26.66 14.33 15.12
C THR A 130 -25.35 13.58 14.88
N TYR A 131 -24.29 14.28 14.44
CA TYR A 131 -23.08 13.63 13.94
C TYR A 131 -22.30 12.86 15.02
N TYR A 132 -22.27 13.30 16.28
CA TYR A 132 -21.34 12.75 17.29
C TYR A 132 -21.58 11.26 17.59
N GLN A 133 -22.83 10.78 17.49
CA GLN A 133 -23.16 9.36 17.65
C GLN A 133 -22.57 8.49 16.53
N TRP A 134 -22.43 9.05 15.33
CA TRP A 134 -21.98 8.36 14.12
C TRP A 134 -20.48 8.48 13.83
N VAL A 135 -19.75 9.28 14.61
CA VAL A 135 -18.31 9.54 14.38
C VAL A 135 -17.49 8.24 14.29
N PRO A 136 -17.57 7.27 15.22
CA PRO A 136 -16.78 6.04 15.11
C PRO A 136 -17.09 5.23 13.85
N ILE A 137 -18.38 5.17 13.45
CA ILE A 137 -18.84 4.43 12.28
C ILE A 137 -18.30 5.08 11.00
N ILE A 138 -18.37 6.40 10.91
CA ILE A 138 -17.83 7.14 9.77
C ILE A 138 -16.32 6.96 9.68
N LEU A 139 -15.57 7.07 10.79
CA LEU A 139 -14.11 6.86 10.78
C LEU A 139 -13.73 5.46 10.28
N LEU A 140 -14.47 4.42 10.68
CA LEU A 140 -14.27 3.05 10.16
C LEU A 140 -14.63 2.92 8.68
N PHE A 141 -15.71 3.56 8.24
CA PHE A 141 -16.08 3.60 6.82
C PHE A 141 -15.02 4.30 5.97
N GLN A 142 -14.47 5.41 6.45
CA GLN A 142 -13.34 6.09 5.82
C GLN A 142 -12.10 5.20 5.76
N ALA A 143 -11.80 4.47 6.85
CA ALA A 143 -10.69 3.53 6.90
C ALA A 143 -10.86 2.41 5.85
N PHE A 144 -12.08 1.91 5.68
CA PHE A 144 -12.41 0.95 4.62
C PHE A 144 -12.16 1.54 3.22
N LEU A 145 -12.62 2.76 2.95
CA LEU A 145 -12.41 3.42 1.66
C LEU A 145 -10.92 3.64 1.33
N PHE A 146 -10.09 3.99 2.32
CA PHE A 146 -8.63 4.05 2.14
C PHE A 146 -7.99 2.72 1.74
N LYS A 147 -8.62 1.59 2.06
CA LYS A 147 -8.14 0.26 1.69
C LYS A 147 -8.54 -0.14 0.27
N VAL A 148 -9.61 0.41 -0.28
CA VAL A 148 -10.17 0.05 -1.60
C VAL A 148 -9.13 0.08 -2.73
N PRO A 149 -8.29 1.13 -2.91
CA PRO A 149 -7.35 1.15 -4.03
C PRO A 149 -6.31 0.01 -3.98
N ASN A 150 -5.85 -0.38 -2.78
CA ASN A 150 -4.94 -1.51 -2.59
C ASN A 150 -5.63 -2.85 -2.90
N VAL A 151 -6.90 -2.99 -2.55
CA VAL A 151 -7.69 -4.19 -2.89
C VAL A 151 -7.87 -4.29 -4.40
N VAL A 152 -8.18 -3.18 -5.08
CA VAL A 152 -8.28 -3.12 -6.55
C VAL A 152 -6.98 -3.56 -7.21
N TRP A 153 -5.82 -3.08 -6.74
CA TRP A 153 -4.51 -3.54 -7.22
C TRP A 153 -4.36 -5.06 -7.06
N LYS A 154 -4.62 -5.59 -5.85
CA LYS A 154 -4.49 -7.01 -5.50
C LYS A 154 -5.42 -7.94 -6.28
N LEU A 155 -6.59 -7.47 -6.67
CA LEU A 155 -7.52 -8.26 -7.48
C LEU A 155 -7.15 -8.23 -8.98
N LEU A 156 -6.67 -7.09 -9.49
CA LEU A 156 -6.49 -6.90 -10.92
C LEU A 156 -5.07 -7.19 -11.43
N HIS A 157 -4.04 -7.19 -10.57
CA HIS A 157 -2.66 -7.44 -11.01
C HIS A 157 -2.46 -8.86 -11.58
N GLY A 158 -3.19 -9.85 -11.07
CA GLY A 158 -3.18 -11.23 -11.60
C GLY A 158 -3.64 -11.30 -13.06
N GLY A 159 -4.44 -10.34 -13.52
CA GLY A 159 -4.85 -10.21 -14.92
C GLY A 159 -3.70 -9.97 -15.90
N ALA A 160 -2.49 -9.61 -15.42
CA ALA A 160 -1.29 -9.44 -16.23
C ALA A 160 -0.63 -10.77 -16.65
N GLY A 161 -1.10 -11.91 -16.12
CA GLY A 161 -0.51 -13.23 -16.38
C GLY A 161 0.84 -13.47 -15.68
N VAL A 162 1.25 -12.57 -14.78
CA VAL A 162 2.40 -12.73 -13.88
C VAL A 162 1.98 -12.50 -12.45
N ASP A 163 2.38 -13.42 -11.59
CA ASP A 163 2.21 -13.29 -10.16
C ASP A 163 3.36 -12.45 -9.59
N LEU A 164 3.17 -11.13 -9.58
CA LEU A 164 4.14 -10.15 -9.08
C LEU A 164 4.62 -10.48 -7.66
N SER A 165 3.71 -10.98 -6.82
CA SER A 165 4.02 -11.37 -5.43
C SER A 165 5.03 -12.50 -5.39
N LYS A 166 4.85 -13.52 -6.23
CA LYS A 166 5.81 -14.64 -6.35
C LYS A 166 7.15 -14.19 -6.93
N VAL A 167 7.14 -13.39 -7.99
CA VAL A 167 8.38 -12.94 -8.66
C VAL A 167 9.27 -12.16 -7.70
N VAL A 168 8.70 -11.19 -6.97
CA VAL A 168 9.46 -10.40 -6.02
C VAL A 168 9.88 -11.23 -4.81
N LYS A 169 9.04 -12.16 -4.32
CA LYS A 169 9.42 -13.05 -3.22
C LYS A 169 10.60 -13.93 -3.61
N LEU A 170 10.59 -14.49 -4.81
CA LEU A 170 11.70 -15.30 -5.33
C LEU A 170 12.97 -14.45 -5.50
N ALA A 171 12.85 -13.21 -5.97
CA ALA A 171 13.97 -12.27 -6.05
C ALA A 171 14.51 -11.82 -4.67
N GLU A 172 13.66 -11.79 -3.64
CA GLU A 172 14.05 -11.54 -2.25
C GLU A 172 14.79 -12.75 -1.66
N GLU A 173 14.26 -13.96 -1.85
CA GLU A 173 14.89 -15.22 -1.41
C GLU A 173 16.28 -15.41 -2.06
N THR A 174 16.43 -15.00 -3.33
CA THR A 174 17.69 -15.04 -4.10
C THR A 174 18.82 -14.18 -3.49
N GLN A 175 18.51 -13.18 -2.65
CA GLN A 175 19.55 -12.38 -1.99
C GLN A 175 20.25 -13.11 -0.85
N CYS A 176 19.54 -14.05 -0.23
CA CYS A 176 19.99 -14.76 0.95
C CYS A 176 20.56 -16.15 0.63
N SER A 177 20.47 -16.59 -0.62
CA SER A 177 20.96 -17.90 -1.08
C SER A 177 22.48 -17.92 -1.27
N SER A 178 23.05 -19.12 -1.30
CA SER A 178 24.46 -19.35 -1.62
C SER A 178 24.80 -18.81 -3.03
N PRO A 179 26.06 -18.50 -3.36
CA PRO A 179 26.42 -17.92 -4.66
C PRO A 179 26.05 -18.81 -5.85
N GLU A 180 26.15 -20.14 -5.72
CA GLU A 180 25.78 -21.12 -6.75
C GLU A 180 24.25 -21.21 -6.92
N ASP A 181 23.53 -21.27 -5.80
CA ASP A 181 22.06 -21.28 -5.80
C ASP A 181 21.48 -19.96 -6.33
N ARG A 182 22.20 -18.84 -6.11
CA ARG A 182 21.81 -17.52 -6.59
C ARG A 182 21.84 -17.45 -8.11
N GLU A 183 22.90 -17.96 -8.75
CA GLU A 183 23.02 -17.94 -10.21
C GLU A 183 21.91 -18.79 -10.87
N THR A 184 21.65 -19.98 -10.33
CA THR A 184 20.57 -20.85 -10.82
C THR A 184 19.19 -20.22 -10.62
N ALA A 185 18.93 -19.60 -9.47
CA ALA A 185 17.68 -18.89 -9.19
C ALA A 185 17.47 -17.68 -10.11
N VAL A 186 18.51 -16.87 -10.36
CA VAL A 186 18.46 -15.75 -11.31
C VAL A 186 18.19 -16.24 -12.73
N ASN A 187 18.82 -17.33 -13.15
CA ASN A 187 18.57 -17.93 -14.47
C ASN A 187 17.12 -18.43 -14.60
N HIS A 188 16.61 -19.12 -13.59
CA HIS A 188 15.20 -19.56 -13.56
C HIS A 188 14.24 -18.36 -13.62
N LEU A 189 14.52 -17.29 -12.88
CA LEU A 189 13.77 -16.03 -12.95
C LEU A 189 13.84 -15.40 -14.35
N ALA A 190 15.02 -15.36 -14.98
CA ALA A 190 15.22 -14.80 -16.31
C ALA A 190 14.41 -15.57 -17.37
N ILE A 191 14.43 -16.90 -17.32
CA ILE A 191 13.66 -17.79 -18.20
C ILE A 191 12.15 -17.59 -17.99
N TYR A 192 11.71 -17.52 -16.73
CA TYR A 192 10.31 -17.26 -16.40
C TYR A 192 9.82 -15.92 -16.99
N LEU A 193 10.60 -14.85 -16.79
CA LEU A 193 10.29 -13.52 -17.34
C LEU A 193 10.34 -13.49 -18.86
N ASP A 194 11.29 -14.17 -19.51
CA ASP A 194 11.35 -14.30 -20.97
C ASP A 194 10.11 -15.02 -21.52
N LYS A 195 9.69 -16.12 -20.88
CA LYS A 195 8.48 -16.86 -21.26
C LYS A 195 7.23 -16.00 -21.11
N TRP A 196 7.14 -15.20 -20.05
CA TRP A 196 6.03 -14.26 -19.87
C TRP A 196 6.04 -13.13 -20.92
N LEU A 197 7.19 -12.52 -21.18
CA LEU A 197 7.32 -11.45 -22.18
C LEU A 197 6.97 -11.95 -23.58
N SER A 198 7.44 -13.16 -23.95
CA SER A 198 7.14 -13.78 -25.24
C SER A 198 5.70 -14.25 -25.38
N THR A 199 5.05 -14.73 -24.30
CA THR A 199 3.62 -15.08 -24.32
C THR A 199 2.75 -13.84 -24.57
N ASN A 200 3.15 -12.69 -24.05
CA ASN A 200 2.47 -11.41 -24.27
C ASN A 200 2.89 -10.71 -25.57
N GLN A 201 3.72 -11.33 -26.40
CA GLN A 201 4.19 -10.77 -27.67
C GLN A 201 3.25 -11.15 -28.82
N GLU A 202 2.52 -10.17 -29.35
CA GLU A 202 1.69 -10.35 -30.56
C GLU A 202 2.52 -10.89 -31.74
N TYR A 203 2.04 -11.97 -32.38
CA TYR A 203 2.42 -12.34 -33.74
C TYR A 203 1.85 -11.28 -34.70
N LYS A 204 2.73 -10.51 -35.35
CA LYS A 204 2.34 -9.42 -36.27
C LYS A 204 1.89 -9.98 -37.62
N HIS A 205 0.61 -9.79 -38.00
CA HIS A 205 0.27 -9.83 -39.44
C HIS A 205 -0.92 -8.96 -39.92
N ASN A 206 -1.81 -8.45 -39.06
CA ASN A 206 -3.06 -7.84 -39.59
C ASN A 206 -3.08 -6.29 -39.59
N PHE A 207 -3.31 -5.73 -40.78
CA PHE A 207 -3.47 -4.29 -41.07
C PHE A 207 -4.55 -3.60 -40.21
N MET A 208 -5.66 -4.29 -39.93
CA MET A 208 -6.76 -3.78 -39.07
C MET A 208 -6.31 -3.45 -37.63
N VAL A 209 -5.30 -4.14 -37.10
CA VAL A 209 -4.74 -3.86 -35.76
C VAL A 209 -3.98 -2.52 -35.75
N ARG A 210 -3.41 -2.12 -36.89
CA ARG A 210 -2.66 -0.87 -37.05
C ARG A 210 -3.58 0.36 -37.13
N ALA A 211 -4.75 0.22 -37.73
CA ALA A 211 -5.76 1.28 -37.82
C ALA A 211 -6.39 1.61 -36.45
N ARG A 212 -6.76 0.58 -35.66
CA ARG A 212 -7.30 0.74 -34.29
C ARG A 212 -6.31 1.45 -33.34
N ARG A 213 -5.02 1.37 -33.62
CA ARG A 213 -3.90 1.98 -32.86
C ARG A 213 -3.86 3.50 -32.91
N ASN A 214 -4.31 4.12 -34.00
CA ASN A 214 -4.30 5.59 -34.13
C ASN A 214 -5.47 6.24 -33.39
N VAL A 215 -6.61 5.55 -33.30
CA VAL A 215 -7.79 6.00 -32.56
C VAL A 215 -7.58 5.91 -31.04
N ASN A 216 -6.87 4.87 -30.57
CA ASN A 216 -6.56 4.67 -29.15
C ASN A 216 -5.41 5.55 -28.59
N LYS A 217 -4.71 6.35 -29.42
CA LYS A 217 -3.66 7.26 -28.96
C LYS A 217 -4.19 8.51 -28.24
N ILE A 218 -5.47 8.84 -28.41
CA ILE A 218 -6.07 10.11 -27.95
C ILE A 218 -6.85 9.95 -26.63
N CYS A 219 -7.22 8.72 -26.21
CA CYS A 219 -8.11 8.51 -25.07
C CYS A 219 -7.47 7.66 -23.94
N LEU A 220 -7.93 7.86 -22.69
CA LEU A 220 -7.53 7.13 -21.47
C LEU A 220 -7.62 5.59 -21.55
N ASN A 221 -8.25 5.04 -22.59
CA ASN A 221 -8.27 3.61 -22.89
C ASN A 221 -6.91 3.03 -23.36
N CYS A 222 -5.85 3.86 -23.44
CA CYS A 222 -4.48 3.43 -23.75
C CYS A 222 -3.76 2.75 -22.57
N LEU A 223 -4.26 2.89 -21.33
CA LEU A 223 -3.53 2.44 -20.15
C LEU A 223 -3.59 0.91 -19.94
N CYS A 224 -4.66 0.21 -20.29
CA CYS A 224 -4.84 -1.20 -19.94
C CYS A 224 -4.86 -2.17 -21.12
N ASP A 225 -4.11 -1.90 -22.20
CA ASP A 225 -4.02 -2.85 -23.30
C ASP A 225 -3.01 -3.98 -22.99
N LYS A 226 -3.53 -5.17 -22.66
CA LYS A 226 -2.72 -6.39 -22.46
C LYS A 226 -1.85 -6.71 -23.68
N ARG A 227 -2.29 -6.32 -24.88
CA ARG A 227 -1.63 -6.68 -26.14
C ARG A 227 -0.44 -5.78 -26.50
N GLN A 228 -0.35 -4.57 -25.92
CA GLN A 228 0.80 -3.67 -26.11
C GLN A 228 1.89 -3.85 -25.05
N GLY A 229 1.69 -4.72 -24.04
CA GLY A 229 2.61 -4.82 -22.89
C GLY A 229 2.66 -3.54 -22.05
N THR A 230 1.49 -2.91 -21.86
CA THR A 230 1.29 -1.72 -21.01
C THR A 230 0.26 -1.95 -19.90
N TYR A 231 -0.27 -3.16 -19.75
CA TYR A 231 -1.36 -3.43 -18.82
C TYR A 231 -0.96 -3.22 -17.36
N LEU A 232 0.21 -3.75 -16.97
CA LEU A 232 0.65 -3.70 -15.57
C LEU A 232 0.95 -2.26 -15.15
N ILE A 233 1.66 -1.50 -15.99
CA ILE A 233 1.95 -0.10 -15.71
C ILE A 233 0.69 0.78 -15.72
N GLY A 234 -0.25 0.54 -16.63
CA GLY A 234 -1.47 1.35 -16.68
C GLY A 234 -2.42 1.02 -15.55
N LEU A 235 -2.53 -0.25 -15.15
CA LEU A 235 -3.26 -0.64 -13.93
C LEU A 235 -2.66 0.08 -12.71
N PHE A 236 -1.33 0.13 -12.61
CA PHE A 236 -0.65 0.82 -11.54
C PHE A 236 -0.97 2.33 -11.53
N LEU A 237 -0.96 2.99 -12.70
CA LEU A 237 -1.36 4.40 -12.81
C LEU A 237 -2.83 4.64 -12.46
N ILE A 238 -3.74 3.74 -12.85
CA ILE A 238 -5.16 3.82 -12.45
C ILE A 238 -5.29 3.73 -10.94
N VAL A 239 -4.56 2.84 -10.28
CA VAL A 239 -4.56 2.73 -8.81
C VAL A 239 -4.03 4.01 -8.16
N LYS A 240 -3.00 4.66 -8.73
CA LYS A 240 -2.52 5.97 -8.24
C LYS A 240 -3.59 7.07 -8.36
N ILE A 241 -4.32 7.10 -9.47
CA ILE A 241 -5.44 8.02 -9.65
C ILE A 241 -6.54 7.71 -8.62
N LEU A 242 -6.83 6.44 -8.39
CA LEU A 242 -7.83 6.00 -7.41
C LEU A 242 -7.46 6.41 -5.97
N TYR A 243 -6.18 6.43 -5.61
CA TYR A 243 -5.73 7.00 -4.33
C TYR A 243 -6.02 8.49 -4.21
N LEU A 244 -5.75 9.26 -5.27
CA LEU A 244 -6.04 10.71 -5.28
C LEU A 244 -7.54 10.99 -5.20
N VAL A 245 -8.33 10.27 -6.00
CA VAL A 245 -9.80 10.34 -5.96
C VAL A 245 -10.31 9.97 -4.58
N ASN A 246 -9.76 8.92 -3.94
CA ASN A 246 -10.17 8.54 -2.60
C ASN A 246 -9.96 9.67 -1.60
N VAL A 247 -8.79 10.34 -1.58
CA VAL A 247 -8.53 11.47 -0.66
C VAL A 247 -9.53 12.61 -0.90
N VAL A 248 -9.80 12.96 -2.15
CA VAL A 248 -10.79 13.99 -2.49
C VAL A 248 -12.19 13.58 -1.99
N SER A 249 -12.58 12.33 -2.21
CA SER A 249 -13.85 11.79 -1.69
C SER A 249 -13.93 11.84 -0.17
N GLN A 250 -12.83 11.66 0.56
CA GLN A 250 -12.84 11.78 2.02
C GLN A 250 -13.22 13.18 2.50
N PHE A 251 -12.72 14.23 1.84
CA PHE A 251 -13.12 15.60 2.14
C PHE A 251 -14.62 15.83 1.90
N PHE A 252 -15.16 15.32 0.79
CA PHE A 252 -16.60 15.42 0.52
C PHE A 252 -17.45 14.66 1.54
N ILE A 253 -17.03 13.46 1.96
CA ILE A 253 -17.73 12.67 2.98
C ILE A 253 -17.77 13.45 4.31
N LEU A 254 -16.65 14.04 4.72
CA LEU A 254 -16.59 14.82 5.97
C LEU A 254 -17.41 16.11 5.91
N ASN A 255 -17.39 16.79 4.76
CA ASN A 255 -18.19 17.98 4.54
C ASN A 255 -19.69 17.67 4.60
N ALA A 256 -20.13 16.56 3.99
CA ALA A 256 -21.50 16.10 4.07
C ALA A 256 -21.89 15.66 5.50
N PHE A 257 -20.97 15.00 6.20
CA PHE A 257 -21.22 14.46 7.53
C PHE A 257 -21.39 15.54 8.61
N MET A 258 -20.58 16.60 8.58
CA MET A 258 -20.66 17.69 9.57
C MET A 258 -21.65 18.80 9.17
N ALA A 259 -22.32 18.69 8.02
CA ALA A 259 -23.22 19.71 7.46
C ALA A 259 -22.63 21.14 7.47
N THR A 260 -21.30 21.25 7.39
CA THR A 260 -20.53 22.50 7.50
C THR A 260 -19.37 22.46 6.52
N GLU A 261 -18.80 23.63 6.22
CA GLU A 261 -17.65 23.76 5.31
C GLU A 261 -16.37 23.19 5.94
N TYR A 262 -16.20 21.88 5.85
CA TYR A 262 -15.02 21.20 6.37
C TYR A 262 -13.77 21.42 5.53
N ASN A 263 -13.93 21.72 4.24
CA ASN A 263 -12.81 21.89 3.31
C ASN A 263 -11.84 23.00 3.75
N LEU A 264 -12.35 24.08 4.34
CA LEU A 264 -11.56 25.23 4.77
C LEU A 264 -11.14 25.19 6.26
N TYR A 265 -11.55 24.15 6.99
CA TYR A 265 -11.44 24.09 8.44
C TYR A 265 -10.01 24.27 8.97
N GLY A 266 -9.02 23.65 8.33
CA GLY A 266 -7.62 23.80 8.76
C GLY A 266 -7.04 25.20 8.52
N PHE A 267 -7.50 25.90 7.48
CA PHE A 267 -7.07 27.29 7.24
C PHE A 267 -7.69 28.25 8.26
N GLU A 268 -8.99 28.10 8.55
CA GLU A 268 -9.68 28.84 9.61
C GLU A 268 -8.97 28.66 10.97
N TYR A 269 -8.56 27.43 11.27
CA TYR A 269 -7.82 27.10 12.48
C TYR A 269 -6.45 27.79 12.54
N LEU A 270 -5.68 27.79 11.44
CA LEU A 270 -4.37 28.45 11.37
C LEU A 270 -4.49 29.97 11.51
N GLU A 271 -5.48 30.58 10.87
CA GLU A 271 -5.73 32.02 10.97
C GLU A 271 -6.08 32.42 12.40
N MET A 272 -6.96 31.67 13.06
CA MET A 272 -7.34 31.92 14.44
C MET A 272 -6.15 31.80 15.39
N MET A 273 -5.30 30.77 15.22
CA MET A 273 -4.06 30.61 15.98
C MET A 273 -3.08 31.76 15.76
N ALA A 274 -2.92 32.23 14.51
CA ALA A 274 -2.05 33.35 14.17
C ALA A 274 -2.54 34.68 14.75
N SER A 275 -3.86 34.86 14.86
CA SER A 275 -4.48 36.06 15.43
C SER A 275 -4.41 36.16 16.96
N GLY A 276 -3.92 35.11 17.64
CA GLY A 276 -3.79 35.06 19.11
C GLY A 276 -5.12 35.13 19.87
N ARG A 277 -6.26 34.95 19.19
CA ARG A 277 -7.58 34.94 19.82
C ARG A 277 -7.78 33.61 20.56
N PRO A 278 -8.29 33.61 21.80
CA PRO A 278 -8.68 32.36 22.44
C PRO A 278 -9.72 31.66 21.58
N MET A 279 -9.61 30.34 21.44
CA MET A 279 -10.59 29.51 20.73
C MET A 279 -11.98 29.78 21.32
N ARG A 280 -12.77 30.61 20.64
CA ARG A 280 -14.19 30.78 20.96
C ARG A 280 -14.90 29.47 20.68
N GLU A 281 -15.96 29.18 21.43
CA GLU A 281 -16.77 27.99 21.21
C GLU A 281 -17.18 27.92 19.73
N SER A 282 -16.66 26.91 19.01
CA SER A 282 -17.01 26.77 17.61
C SER A 282 -18.44 26.25 17.52
N PRO A 283 -19.34 26.89 16.74
CA PRO A 283 -20.69 26.38 16.55
C PRO A 283 -20.71 25.00 15.88
N ARG A 284 -19.59 24.60 15.27
CA ARG A 284 -19.39 23.29 14.64
C ARG A 284 -19.19 22.16 15.66
N PHE A 285 -18.45 22.45 16.74
CA PHE A 285 -18.18 21.51 17.83
C PHE A 285 -18.53 22.14 19.19
N PRO A 286 -19.82 22.33 19.49
CA PRO A 286 -20.23 22.92 20.76
C PRO A 286 -20.01 21.93 21.91
N ARG A 287 -19.50 22.43 23.04
CA ARG A 287 -19.28 21.63 24.26
C ARG A 287 -20.48 21.67 25.19
N VAL A 288 -21.35 22.66 25.00
CA VAL A 288 -22.59 22.85 25.73
C VAL A 288 -23.72 22.85 24.71
N THR A 289 -24.74 22.04 24.95
CA THR A 289 -25.92 21.91 24.09
C THR A 289 -27.17 21.96 24.93
N LEU A 290 -28.31 22.16 24.27
CA LEU A 290 -29.62 22.11 24.89
C LEU A 290 -30.32 20.82 24.44
N CYS A 291 -31.00 20.18 25.39
CA CYS A 291 -31.78 18.98 25.17
C CYS A 291 -33.25 19.24 25.50
N ASP A 292 -34.12 18.87 24.58
CA ASP A 292 -35.56 18.86 24.78
C ASP A 292 -36.05 17.44 25.02
N PHE A 293 -36.75 17.21 26.13
CA PHE A 293 -37.46 15.96 26.36
C PHE A 293 -38.87 16.20 26.89
N GLN A 294 -39.74 15.21 26.69
CA GLN A 294 -41.14 15.29 27.04
C GLN A 294 -41.48 14.16 28.01
N ILE A 295 -42.06 14.51 29.16
CA ILE A 295 -42.57 13.54 30.13
C ILE A 295 -44.09 13.58 30.06
N ARG A 296 -44.71 12.40 29.94
CA ARG A 296 -46.16 12.25 30.02
C ARG A 296 -46.56 11.90 31.45
N GLN A 297 -47.26 12.82 32.11
CA GLN A 297 -47.93 12.57 33.38
C GLN A 297 -49.45 12.55 33.12
N LEU A 298 -50.06 11.35 33.15
CA LEU A 298 -51.45 11.13 32.77
C LEU A 298 -51.76 11.64 31.34
N GLN A 299 -52.55 12.71 31.21
CA GLN A 299 -52.91 13.36 29.95
C GLN A 299 -52.10 14.62 29.65
N ASN A 300 -51.33 15.14 30.62
CA ASN A 300 -50.55 16.36 30.41
C ASN A 300 -49.14 16.00 29.91
N LEU A 301 -48.75 16.64 28.81
CA LEU A 301 -47.43 16.49 28.22
C LEU A 301 -46.59 17.68 28.64
N GLN A 302 -45.64 17.45 29.54
CA GLN A 302 -44.73 18.48 30.02
C GLN A 302 -43.41 18.40 29.25
N ARG A 303 -43.02 19.52 28.65
CA ARG A 303 -41.75 19.66 27.94
C ARG A 303 -40.73 20.33 28.85
N TRP A 304 -39.56 19.71 28.92
CA TRP A 304 -38.42 20.22 29.65
C TRP A 304 -37.29 20.54 28.69
N THR A 305 -36.58 21.63 28.96
CA THR A 305 -35.35 21.98 28.26
C THR A 305 -34.25 22.09 29.30
N VAL A 306 -33.20 21.29 29.14
CA VAL A 306 -32.06 21.25 30.05
C VAL A 306 -30.78 21.54 29.28
N GLN A 307 -29.80 22.12 29.96
CA GLN A 307 -28.48 22.37 29.42
C GLN A 307 -27.58 21.18 29.70
N CYS A 308 -26.90 20.66 28.68
CA CYS A 308 -26.03 19.50 28.81
C CYS A 308 -24.61 19.80 28.31
N VAL A 309 -23.62 19.26 29.01
CA VAL A 309 -22.20 19.29 28.63
C VAL A 309 -21.86 18.01 27.89
N LEU A 310 -21.15 18.13 26.76
CA LEU A 310 -20.72 17.02 25.89
C LEU A 310 -19.17 16.94 25.87
N PRO A 311 -18.54 16.23 26.82
CA PRO A 311 -17.10 16.03 26.85
C PRO A 311 -16.55 15.35 25.59
N VAL A 312 -17.33 14.45 24.98
CA VAL A 312 -16.94 13.71 23.76
C VAL A 312 -16.57 14.67 22.62
N ASN A 313 -17.23 15.82 22.54
CA ASN A 313 -17.00 16.76 21.45
C ASN A 313 -15.64 17.46 21.53
N LEU A 314 -15.04 17.53 22.73
CA LEU A 314 -13.67 18.03 22.91
C LEU A 314 -12.66 17.15 22.17
N PHE A 315 -12.84 15.83 22.21
CA PHE A 315 -11.98 14.89 21.49
C PHE A 315 -12.22 14.97 19.98
N ASN A 316 -13.48 15.02 19.56
CA ASN A 316 -13.85 15.14 18.15
C ASN A 316 -13.22 16.39 17.50
N GLU A 317 -13.32 17.55 18.16
CA GLU A 317 -12.70 18.79 17.70
C GLU A 317 -11.21 18.58 17.36
N LYS A 318 -10.43 17.96 18.26
CA LYS A 318 -8.99 17.75 18.05
C LYS A 318 -8.69 16.69 17.00
N ILE A 319 -9.47 15.61 16.97
CA ILE A 319 -9.33 14.55 15.97
C ILE A 319 -9.58 15.09 14.56
N PHE A 320 -10.66 15.85 14.36
CA PHE A 320 -11.00 16.39 13.04
C PHE A 320 -10.01 17.46 12.57
N ILE A 321 -9.48 18.32 13.46
CA ILE A 321 -8.40 19.25 13.09
C ILE A 321 -7.18 18.47 12.58
N PHE A 322 -6.73 17.47 13.34
CA PHE A 322 -5.58 16.66 12.97
C PHE A 322 -5.83 15.89 11.66
N LEU A 323 -7.02 15.31 11.50
CA LEU A 323 -7.41 14.56 10.33
C LEU A 323 -7.43 15.42 9.08
N TRP A 324 -7.83 16.69 9.15
CA TRP A 324 -7.75 17.62 8.03
C TRP A 324 -6.31 17.77 7.53
N PHE A 325 -5.35 18.06 8.41
CA PHE A 325 -3.94 18.19 8.04
C PHE A 325 -3.36 16.88 7.51
N TRP A 326 -3.75 15.76 8.10
CA TRP A 326 -3.37 14.44 7.61
C TRP A 326 -3.88 14.20 6.19
N LEU A 327 -5.16 14.46 5.90
CA LEU A 327 -5.73 14.29 4.55
C LEU A 327 -5.04 15.19 3.52
N VAL A 328 -4.71 16.44 3.87
CA VAL A 328 -3.92 17.33 2.99
C VAL A 328 -2.54 16.75 2.69
N LEU A 329 -1.84 16.25 3.72
CA LEU A 329 -0.54 15.60 3.55
C LEU A 329 -0.64 14.36 2.64
N VAL A 330 -1.62 13.49 2.89
CA VAL A 330 -1.84 12.28 2.07
C VAL A 330 -2.18 12.67 0.63
N GLY A 331 -3.03 13.69 0.43
CA GLY A 331 -3.38 14.20 -0.90
C GLY A 331 -2.18 14.75 -1.65
N PHE A 332 -1.33 15.54 -0.97
CA PHE A 332 -0.09 16.05 -1.53
C PHE A 332 0.87 14.92 -1.93
N LEU A 333 1.10 13.96 -1.05
CA LEU A 333 1.98 12.81 -1.32
C LEU A 333 1.44 11.94 -2.45
N ALA A 334 0.14 11.67 -2.50
CA ALA A 334 -0.51 10.93 -3.58
C ALA A 334 -0.37 11.66 -4.92
N GLY A 335 -0.60 12.98 -4.94
CA GLY A 335 -0.41 13.83 -6.12
C GLY A 335 1.04 13.83 -6.60
N PHE A 336 2.01 14.02 -5.70
CA PHE A 336 3.43 13.94 -6.02
C PHE A 336 3.82 12.56 -6.56
N GLY A 337 3.33 11.49 -5.95
CA GLY A 337 3.54 10.12 -6.40
C GLY A 337 3.02 9.90 -7.82
N LEU A 338 1.80 10.34 -8.11
CA LEU A 338 1.21 10.27 -9.45
C LEU A 338 2.03 11.06 -10.47
N LEU A 339 2.37 12.32 -10.18
CA LEU A 339 3.17 13.18 -11.07
C LEU A 339 4.55 12.58 -11.36
N LYS A 340 5.23 12.05 -10.34
CA LYS A 340 6.52 11.37 -10.50
C LYS A 340 6.43 10.20 -11.46
N TRP A 341 5.38 9.37 -11.34
CA TRP A 341 5.19 8.20 -12.20
C TRP A 341 4.76 8.59 -13.62
N LEU A 342 3.91 9.60 -13.77
CA LEU A 342 3.56 10.17 -15.07
C LEU A 342 4.80 10.69 -15.79
N PHE A 343 5.67 11.43 -15.09
CA PHE A 343 6.94 11.90 -15.64
C PHE A 343 7.82 10.71 -16.05
N TYR A 344 8.00 9.70 -15.20
CA TYR A 344 8.79 8.51 -15.57
C TYR A 344 8.25 7.80 -16.83
N GLN A 345 6.94 7.79 -17.06
CA GLN A 345 6.33 7.16 -18.23
C GLN A 345 6.44 7.98 -19.52
N ILE A 346 6.28 9.31 -19.44
CA ILE A 346 6.34 10.21 -20.60
C ILE A 346 7.75 10.21 -21.21
N TYR A 347 8.79 10.22 -20.37
CA TYR A 347 10.17 10.30 -20.84
C TYR A 347 10.73 8.90 -21.16
N ARG A 348 10.53 8.45 -22.41
CA ARG A 348 11.08 7.19 -22.97
C ARG A 348 12.59 7.04 -22.74
N ASN A 349 13.34 8.14 -22.78
CA ASN A 349 14.78 8.13 -22.54
C ASN A 349 15.16 7.64 -21.13
N ASN A 350 14.32 7.88 -20.11
CA ASN A 350 14.60 7.46 -18.74
C ASN A 350 14.62 5.92 -18.61
N LYS A 351 13.75 5.24 -19.37
CA LYS A 351 13.66 3.76 -19.39
C LYS A 351 14.92 3.14 -20.01
N VAL A 352 15.33 3.64 -21.17
CA VAL A 352 16.54 3.17 -21.85
C VAL A 352 17.79 3.48 -21.01
N GLN A 353 17.84 4.65 -20.37
CA GLN A 353 18.94 5.01 -19.48
C GLN A 353 18.98 4.12 -18.24
N TYR A 354 17.84 3.76 -17.65
CA TYR A 354 17.76 2.85 -16.52
C TYR A 354 18.33 1.47 -16.86
N ILE A 355 17.88 0.86 -17.96
CA ILE A 355 18.40 -0.44 -18.41
C ILE A 355 19.88 -0.36 -18.78
N LYS A 356 20.29 0.72 -19.46
CA LYS A 356 21.70 0.96 -19.78
C LYS A 356 22.57 1.10 -18.52
N LYS A 357 22.06 1.73 -17.46
CA LYS A 357 22.76 1.82 -16.17
C LYS A 357 22.96 0.43 -15.57
N MET A 358 21.92 -0.39 -15.57
CA MET A 358 21.98 -1.76 -15.03
C MET A 358 22.95 -2.64 -15.83
N LEU A 359 22.92 -2.58 -17.16
CA LEU A 359 23.84 -3.33 -18.02
C LEU A 359 25.31 -2.90 -17.84
N LYS A 360 25.56 -1.60 -17.67
CA LYS A 360 26.91 -1.05 -17.44
C LYS A 360 27.48 -1.33 -16.05
N SER A 361 26.65 -1.81 -15.13
CA SER A 361 27.13 -2.24 -13.81
C SER A 361 28.02 -3.48 -13.92
N ASN A 362 27.84 -4.29 -14.97
CA ASN A 362 28.68 -5.46 -15.21
C ASN A 362 29.96 -5.07 -15.96
N PRO A 363 31.15 -5.44 -15.44
CA PRO A 363 32.43 -5.02 -15.98
C PRO A 363 32.64 -5.50 -17.43
N GLU A 364 32.21 -6.72 -17.77
CA GLU A 364 32.34 -7.30 -19.11
C GLU A 364 31.65 -6.48 -20.21
N ILE A 365 30.48 -5.90 -19.89
CA ILE A 365 29.70 -5.09 -20.82
C ILE A 365 30.19 -3.65 -20.82
N ARG A 366 30.65 -3.14 -19.68
CA ARG A 366 31.15 -1.77 -19.55
C ARG A 366 32.32 -1.51 -20.49
N ASP A 367 33.26 -2.44 -20.55
CA ASP A 367 34.54 -2.26 -21.25
C ASP A 367 34.40 -2.51 -22.77
N ASN A 368 33.40 -3.29 -23.20
CA ASN A 368 33.14 -3.65 -24.61
C ASN A 368 31.98 -2.88 -25.28
N PHE A 369 31.50 -1.78 -24.69
CA PHE A 369 30.24 -1.15 -25.11
C PHE A 369 30.36 -0.34 -26.43
N SER A 370 30.03 -0.96 -27.56
CA SER A 370 30.13 -0.35 -28.90
C SER A 370 28.93 0.55 -29.28
N LYS A 371 29.03 1.28 -30.40
CA LYS A 371 27.91 2.07 -30.97
C LYS A 371 26.75 1.17 -31.43
N THR A 372 27.04 -0.04 -31.92
CA THR A 372 26.04 -1.06 -32.27
C THR A 372 25.29 -1.58 -31.04
N ASP A 373 25.96 -1.74 -29.90
CA ASP A 373 25.32 -2.15 -28.64
C ASP A 373 24.36 -1.10 -28.09
N LYS A 374 24.55 0.20 -28.41
CA LYS A 374 23.57 1.25 -28.07
C LYS A 374 22.24 1.06 -28.79
N ALA A 375 22.28 0.68 -30.07
CA ALA A 375 21.09 0.41 -30.85
C ALA A 375 20.38 -0.87 -30.37
N LEU A 376 21.15 -1.94 -30.11
CA LEU A 376 20.65 -3.18 -29.53
C LEU A 376 20.05 -2.97 -28.12
N CYS A 377 20.66 -2.12 -27.29
CA CYS A 377 20.15 -1.80 -25.95
C CYS A 377 18.80 -1.08 -26.03
N ARG A 378 18.65 -0.17 -27.00
CA ARG A 378 17.36 0.47 -27.28
C ARG A 378 16.32 -0.56 -27.73
N GLU A 379 16.67 -1.46 -28.64
CA GLU A 379 15.78 -2.52 -29.10
C GLU A 379 15.36 -3.47 -27.98
N PHE A 380 16.30 -3.86 -27.11
CA PHE A 380 16.03 -4.67 -25.93
C PHE A 380 15.08 -3.99 -24.94
N ALA A 381 15.31 -2.71 -24.63
CA ALA A 381 14.46 -1.98 -23.70
C ALA A 381 13.05 -1.75 -24.27
N GLU A 382 12.92 -1.47 -25.57
CA GLU A 382 11.66 -1.01 -26.17
C GLU A 382 10.81 -2.13 -26.76
N ASN A 383 11.43 -3.10 -27.46
CA ASN A 383 10.71 -4.16 -28.17
C ASN A 383 10.64 -5.45 -27.35
N TYR A 384 11.72 -5.82 -26.66
CA TYR A 384 11.81 -7.07 -25.88
C TYR A 384 11.20 -6.90 -24.47
N LEU A 385 11.75 -6.00 -23.65
CA LEU A 385 11.24 -5.74 -22.28
C LEU A 385 9.91 -4.99 -22.27
N ARG A 386 9.72 -4.05 -23.19
CA ARG A 386 8.55 -3.14 -23.24
C ARG A 386 8.36 -2.36 -21.92
N ASN A 387 7.22 -1.67 -21.81
CA ASN A 387 6.93 -0.86 -20.61
C ASN A 387 6.68 -1.72 -19.38
N ASP A 388 5.92 -2.81 -19.51
CA ASP A 388 5.59 -3.70 -18.39
C ASP A 388 6.82 -4.44 -17.84
N GLY A 389 7.74 -4.91 -18.70
CA GLY A 389 8.97 -5.57 -18.24
C GLY A 389 9.94 -4.62 -17.55
N VAL A 390 10.12 -3.40 -18.07
CA VAL A 390 10.94 -2.37 -17.39
C VAL A 390 10.31 -1.98 -16.04
N PHE A 391 8.98 -1.85 -15.98
CA PHE A 391 8.27 -1.59 -14.73
C PHE A 391 8.42 -2.73 -13.73
N LEU A 392 8.31 -3.98 -14.18
CA LEU A 392 8.51 -5.15 -13.33
C LEU A 392 9.92 -5.20 -12.73
N LEU A 393 10.96 -4.96 -13.54
CA LEU A 393 12.34 -4.85 -13.06
C LEU A 393 12.49 -3.75 -12.01
N TYR A 394 11.83 -2.60 -12.22
CA TYR A 394 11.82 -1.51 -11.26
C TYR A 394 11.11 -1.88 -9.95
N MET A 395 10.03 -2.66 -10.02
CA MET A 395 9.32 -3.18 -8.84
C MET A 395 10.17 -4.20 -8.08
N ILE A 396 10.93 -5.04 -8.79
CA ILE A 396 11.90 -5.95 -8.17
C ILE A 396 12.99 -5.12 -7.48
N ALA A 397 13.58 -4.13 -8.15
CA ALA A 397 14.64 -3.27 -7.58
C ALA A 397 14.22 -2.50 -6.31
N LYS A 398 12.92 -2.27 -6.12
CA LYS A 398 12.41 -1.62 -4.91
C LYS A 398 12.29 -2.54 -3.70
N ASN A 399 12.04 -3.83 -3.95
CA ASN A 399 11.84 -4.82 -2.90
C ASN A 399 13.08 -5.69 -2.70
N ALA A 400 13.96 -5.72 -3.70
CA ALA A 400 15.20 -6.46 -3.74
C ALA A 400 16.40 -5.50 -3.88
N THR A 401 17.62 -6.01 -3.65
CA THR A 401 18.83 -5.22 -3.90
C THR A 401 19.05 -4.98 -5.40
N ASP A 402 19.59 -3.81 -5.74
CA ASP A 402 19.93 -3.46 -7.14
C ASP A 402 20.86 -4.50 -7.79
N LEU A 403 21.69 -5.21 -7.01
CA LEU A 403 22.59 -6.28 -7.48
C LEU A 403 21.84 -7.48 -8.10
N VAL A 404 20.73 -7.92 -7.48
CA VAL A 404 19.95 -9.03 -8.06
C VAL A 404 19.32 -8.62 -9.39
N VAL A 405 18.92 -7.35 -9.50
CA VAL A 405 18.36 -6.81 -10.74
C VAL A 405 19.43 -6.66 -11.82
N THR A 406 20.66 -6.27 -11.49
CA THR A 406 21.74 -6.22 -12.48
C THR A 406 22.06 -7.60 -13.06
N ASP A 407 22.11 -8.63 -12.22
CA ASP A 407 22.37 -10.01 -12.64
C ASP A 407 21.21 -10.55 -13.49
N LEU A 408 19.97 -10.29 -13.07
CA LEU A 408 18.77 -10.66 -13.83
C LEU A 408 18.73 -9.99 -15.21
N VAL A 409 19.03 -8.68 -15.28
CA VAL A 409 19.05 -7.94 -16.55
C VAL A 409 20.15 -8.47 -17.48
N TYR A 410 21.28 -8.90 -16.93
CA TYR A 410 22.38 -9.51 -17.69
C TYR A 410 21.97 -10.85 -18.31
N GLU A 411 21.37 -11.75 -17.52
CA GLU A 411 20.88 -13.03 -18.04
C GLU A 411 19.80 -12.84 -19.11
N MET A 412 18.85 -11.94 -18.89
CA MET A 412 17.84 -11.59 -19.89
C MET A 412 18.46 -11.01 -21.18
N TRP A 413 19.53 -10.23 -21.06
CA TRP A 413 20.26 -9.68 -22.19
C TRP A 413 21.01 -10.76 -23.00
N ASN A 414 21.57 -11.76 -22.32
CA ASN A 414 22.19 -12.92 -22.97
C ASN A 414 21.16 -13.76 -23.73
N ILE A 415 19.99 -14.01 -23.13
CA ILE A 415 18.87 -14.68 -23.80
C ILE A 415 18.44 -13.89 -25.05
N PHE A 416 18.29 -12.57 -24.94
CA PHE A 416 17.96 -11.71 -26.08
C PHE A 416 19.00 -11.78 -27.20
N LYS A 417 20.30 -11.67 -26.87
CA LYS A 417 21.39 -11.79 -27.85
C LYS A 417 21.37 -13.12 -28.60
N LYS A 418 21.07 -14.23 -27.91
CA LYS A 418 20.91 -15.56 -28.53
C LYS A 418 19.76 -15.56 -29.55
N LYS A 419 18.61 -14.97 -29.21
CA LYS A 419 17.44 -14.84 -30.12
C LYS A 419 17.72 -13.96 -31.34
N VAL A 420 18.48 -12.88 -31.18
CA VAL A 420 18.85 -12.00 -32.30
C VAL A 420 19.83 -12.68 -33.27
N LYS A 421 20.79 -13.47 -32.75
CA LYS A 421 21.77 -14.20 -33.59
C LYS A 421 21.14 -15.35 -34.39
N HIS A 422 20.09 -15.99 -33.85
CA HIS A 422 19.37 -17.09 -34.51
C HIS A 422 17.87 -16.77 -34.69
N PRO A 423 17.49 -15.96 -35.69
CA PRO A 423 16.10 -15.56 -35.92
C PRO A 423 15.20 -16.67 -36.51
N ARG A 424 15.75 -17.84 -36.89
CA ARG A 424 15.01 -19.02 -37.35
C ARG A 424 15.46 -20.26 -36.59
N GLY A 425 14.60 -20.71 -35.68
CA GLY A 425 14.71 -21.94 -34.93
C GLY A 425 13.46 -22.01 -34.08
N GLU A 426 12.41 -22.62 -34.62
CA GLU A 426 11.27 -23.07 -33.84
C GLU A 426 11.76 -23.83 -32.59
N ASN A 427 10.95 -23.76 -31.54
CA ASN A 427 11.05 -24.49 -30.29
C ASN A 427 11.66 -25.89 -30.43
N ASN A 428 12.97 -26.01 -30.28
CA ASN A 428 13.61 -27.26 -29.89
C ASN A 428 14.08 -27.09 -28.45
N PHE A 429 13.15 -27.32 -27.53
CA PHE A 429 13.53 -27.89 -26.25
C PHE A 429 14.23 -29.23 -26.56
N PRO A 430 15.35 -29.57 -25.90
CA PRO A 430 15.81 -30.95 -25.95
C PRO A 430 14.74 -31.80 -25.24
N ASN A 431 13.90 -32.47 -26.03
CA ASN A 431 13.14 -33.62 -25.58
C ASN A 431 14.15 -34.72 -25.26
N ASN A 432 14.69 -34.71 -24.04
CA ASN A 432 15.31 -35.90 -23.49
C ASN A 432 14.19 -36.78 -22.91
N ALA A 433 13.36 -37.27 -23.81
CA ALA A 433 12.38 -38.32 -23.60
C ALA A 433 12.56 -39.25 -24.79
N ASN A 434 13.58 -40.10 -24.71
CA ASN A 434 13.80 -41.32 -25.48
C ASN A 434 15.09 -41.95 -24.95
N ASN A 435 14.96 -42.65 -23.83
CA ASN A 435 15.81 -43.77 -23.38
C ASN A 435 15.19 -44.32 -22.09
N ILE A 436 13.93 -44.75 -22.18
CA ILE A 436 13.28 -45.59 -21.18
C ILE A 436 12.61 -46.70 -21.99
N ASP A 437 13.41 -47.61 -22.55
CA ASP A 437 12.91 -48.91 -23.03
C ASP A 437 13.89 -50.06 -22.75
N ASP A 438 15.02 -49.82 -22.07
CA ASP A 438 15.94 -50.88 -21.64
C ASP A 438 16.21 -50.77 -20.13
N MET A 439 15.28 -51.28 -19.31
CA MET A 439 15.60 -51.72 -17.95
C MET A 439 14.59 -52.76 -17.48
N GLU A 440 15.04 -54.01 -17.33
CA GLU A 440 14.28 -55.14 -16.80
C GLU A 440 13.67 -54.85 -15.41
N PRO A 441 12.50 -55.44 -15.08
CA PRO A 441 11.83 -55.21 -13.82
C PRO A 441 12.53 -55.92 -12.66
N MET A 442 13.10 -55.15 -11.72
CA MET A 442 13.48 -55.67 -10.40
C MET A 442 12.27 -55.74 -9.46
N SER A 443 12.21 -56.85 -8.75
CA SER A 443 11.15 -57.35 -7.87
C SER A 443 10.76 -56.41 -6.72
N VAL A 444 9.45 -56.31 -6.48
CA VAL A 444 8.86 -55.70 -5.28
C VAL A 444 9.00 -56.70 -4.13
N GLY A 445 9.86 -56.34 -3.17
CA GLY A 445 9.99 -57.04 -1.89
C GLY A 445 8.77 -56.83 -1.00
N GLU A 446 8.18 -57.95 -0.63
CA GLU A 446 7.09 -58.18 0.32
C GLU A 446 7.44 -57.62 1.71
N LYS A 447 6.56 -56.81 2.31
CA LYS A 447 6.67 -56.39 3.72
C LYS A 447 5.72 -57.26 4.55
N GLU A 448 6.30 -58.08 5.43
CA GLU A 448 5.56 -58.82 6.45
C GLU A 448 4.98 -57.89 7.55
N PRO A 449 3.84 -58.27 8.16
CA PRO A 449 3.15 -57.49 9.18
C PRO A 449 3.70 -57.75 10.59
N LEU A 450 3.83 -56.69 11.40
CA LEU A 450 4.04 -56.82 12.85
C LEU A 450 2.69 -56.84 13.58
N ASN A 451 2.44 -58.01 14.17
CA ASN A 451 1.34 -58.37 15.05
C ASN A 451 1.31 -57.51 16.32
N TYR A 452 0.13 -57.00 16.67
CA TYR A 452 -0.22 -56.64 18.04
C TYR A 452 -1.11 -57.75 18.61
N SER A 453 -0.68 -58.36 19.71
CA SER A 453 -1.50 -59.29 20.49
C SER A 453 -1.40 -58.96 21.97
N HIS A 454 -2.59 -58.76 22.55
CA HIS A 454 -2.97 -58.72 23.97
C HIS A 454 -2.61 -57.49 24.82
#